data_AF-A0A8H4R5R4-F1
#
_entry.id   AF-A0A8H4R5R4-F1
#
_cell.length_a   1.000
_cell.length_b   1.000
_cell.length_c   1.000
_cell.angle_alpha   90.00
_cell.angle_beta   90.00
_cell.angle_gamma   90.00
#
_symmetry.space_group_name_H-M   'P 1'
#
loop_
_entity.id
_entity.type
_entity.pdbx_description
1 polymer ?
#
loop_
_entity_poly.entity_id
_entity_poly.type
_entity_poly.pdbx_seq_one_letter_code
_entity_poly.pdbx_strand_id
1 'polypeptide(L)'
;MINNSVSTQATELKKRANALYCEKRFHDAEKLYTQILTGTRRENVAHDEFMKTIWSNRAACYIELDQYEKAIIDLSLVLGKERPTSTTGIYPKAYYRLARSFLELGHYEEARRYMNDYVQLKGETAFKDPAVKALHDRIDKTPLPNLSESPTRPILYLIKILTDGGPNSADLIKHERVPVSLLTANIESDRELFNCYLATTARRYDQEIFDMRPRLCWDCGCRATCLSHTPAAYFANVVPTITSFILPVCRAGGPCDKEAKLFMHETMSSMPM
;
A
#
# COMPACT_ATOMS: atom_id res chain seq x y z
N MET A 1 33.54 -8.82 18.10
CA MET A 1 32.89 -7.56 18.51
C MET A 1 32.46 -6.82 17.24
N ILE A 2 31.19 -6.89 16.86
CA ILE A 2 30.69 -6.23 15.65
C ILE A 2 30.41 -4.77 16.01
N ASN A 3 31.23 -3.86 15.50
CA ASN A 3 31.17 -2.44 15.83
C ASN A 3 29.95 -1.82 15.14
N ASN A 4 28.85 -1.70 15.89
CA ASN A 4 27.55 -1.23 15.41
C ASN A 4 27.46 0.30 15.35
N SER A 5 28.57 0.99 15.07
CA SER A 5 28.58 2.46 15.03
C SER A 5 28.10 2.97 13.67
N VAL A 6 27.07 3.81 13.71
CA VAL A 6 26.73 4.73 12.62
C VAL A 6 27.96 5.58 12.33
N SER A 7 28.38 5.68 11.07
CA SER A 7 29.54 6.49 10.70
C SER A 7 29.30 7.96 11.07
N THR A 8 30.34 8.62 11.63
CA THR A 8 30.34 10.07 11.89
C THR A 8 29.92 10.87 10.65
N GLN A 9 30.32 10.40 9.47
CA GLN A 9 29.94 10.99 8.18
C GLN A 9 28.43 10.91 7.92
N ALA A 10 27.79 9.77 8.18
CA ALA A 10 26.35 9.60 8.00
C ALA A 10 25.53 10.47 8.97
N THR A 11 26.03 10.63 10.20
CA THR A 11 25.41 11.52 11.19
C THR A 11 25.49 12.98 10.76
N GLU A 12 26.61 13.41 10.19
CA GLU A 12 26.79 14.78 9.71
C GLU A 12 25.94 15.07 8.46
N LEU A 13 25.90 14.13 7.51
CA LEU A 13 25.00 14.22 6.36
C LEU A 13 23.54 14.33 6.80
N LYS A 14 23.11 13.57 7.81
CA LYS A 14 21.76 13.66 8.36
C LYS A 14 21.48 15.04 8.94
N LYS A 15 22.41 15.62 9.69
CA LYS A 15 22.25 16.98 10.24
C LYS A 15 22.09 18.02 9.13
N ARG A 16 22.93 17.94 8.10
CA ARG A 16 22.84 18.84 6.94
C ARG A 16 21.53 18.66 6.17
N ALA A 17 21.09 17.42 5.98
CA ALA A 17 19.80 17.12 5.34
C ALA A 17 18.63 17.67 6.16
N ASN A 18 18.65 17.53 7.48
CA ASN A 18 17.66 18.12 8.38
C ASN A 18 17.65 19.66 8.28
N ALA A 19 18.82 20.30 8.20
CA ALA A 19 18.91 21.76 8.05
C ALA A 19 18.29 22.22 6.72
N LEU A 20 18.62 21.55 5.61
CA LEU A 20 18.03 21.82 4.30
C LEU A 20 16.52 21.59 4.29
N TYR A 21 16.02 20.58 5.01
CA TYR A 21 14.59 20.35 5.16
C TYR A 21 13.91 21.51 5.89
N CYS A 22 14.50 22.02 6.99
CA CYS A 22 14.00 23.19 7.70
C CYS A 22 14.01 24.46 6.83
N GLU A 23 14.97 24.59 5.92
CA GLU A 23 15.05 25.65 4.91
C GLU A 23 14.07 25.45 3.72
N LYS A 24 13.22 24.41 3.77
CA LYS A 24 12.31 24.01 2.67
C LYS A 24 13.01 23.65 1.36
N ARG A 25 14.30 23.33 1.41
CA ARG A 25 15.10 22.84 0.27
C ARG A 25 14.97 21.33 0.15
N PHE A 26 13.75 20.87 -0.10
CA PHE A 26 13.39 19.44 -0.02
C PHE A 26 14.15 18.57 -1.01
N HIS A 27 14.40 19.06 -2.22
CA HIS A 27 15.18 18.31 -3.22
C HIS A 27 16.65 18.11 -2.78
N ASP A 28 17.26 19.13 -2.17
CA ASP A 28 18.64 19.01 -1.69
C ASP A 28 18.72 18.12 -0.44
N ALA A 29 17.73 18.22 0.46
CA ALA A 29 17.61 17.35 1.62
C ALA A 29 17.44 15.87 1.20
N GLU A 30 16.56 15.60 0.24
CA GLU A 30 16.33 14.27 -0.33
C GLU A 30 17.63 13.66 -0.88
N LYS A 31 18.41 14.42 -1.65
CA LYS A 31 19.70 13.96 -2.20
C LYS A 31 20.66 13.50 -1.09
N LEU A 32 20.75 14.26 0.00
CA LEU A 32 21.62 13.90 1.12
C LEU A 32 21.13 12.65 1.86
N TYR A 33 19.81 12.49 2.07
CA TYR A 33 19.28 11.25 2.63
C TYR A 33 19.53 10.06 1.71
N THR A 34 19.34 10.23 0.41
CA THR A 34 19.64 9.21 -0.60
C THR A 34 21.12 8.83 -0.55
N GLN A 35 22.04 9.79 -0.43
CA GLN A 35 23.47 9.53 -0.28
C GLN A 35 23.79 8.67 0.95
N ILE A 36 23.13 8.91 2.09
CA ILE A 36 23.30 8.08 3.30
C ILE A 36 22.83 6.65 3.04
N LEU A 37 21.66 6.50 2.40
CA LEU A 37 21.07 5.19 2.10
C LEU A 37 21.93 4.40 1.10
N THR A 38 22.45 5.04 0.05
CA THR A 38 23.31 4.38 -0.95
C THR A 38 24.71 4.06 -0.43
N GLY A 39 25.24 4.89 0.48
CA GLY A 39 26.56 4.68 1.08
C GLY A 39 26.59 3.58 2.13
N THR A 40 25.43 3.13 2.62
CA THR A 40 25.33 2.11 3.66
C THR A 40 25.26 0.71 3.04
N ARG A 41 26.41 0.05 2.89
CA ARG A 41 26.51 -1.37 2.51
C ARG A 41 26.48 -2.23 3.79
N ARG A 42 25.29 -2.63 4.26
CA ARG A 42 25.18 -3.60 5.38
C ARG A 42 24.02 -4.56 5.19
N GLU A 43 24.26 -5.82 5.49
CA GLU A 43 23.21 -6.81 5.72
C GLU A 43 22.44 -6.40 7.00
N ASN A 44 21.11 -6.56 7.01
CA ASN A 44 20.18 -6.21 8.10
C ASN A 44 19.79 -4.73 8.32
N VAL A 45 19.71 -3.93 7.24
CA VAL A 45 19.24 -2.51 7.28
C VAL A 45 17.84 -2.33 7.89
N ALA A 46 16.96 -3.33 7.79
CA ALA A 46 15.56 -3.21 8.22
C ALA A 46 15.36 -3.06 9.75
N HIS A 47 16.36 -3.42 10.56
CA HIS A 47 16.28 -3.33 12.03
C HIS A 47 17.06 -2.14 12.62
N ASP A 48 17.71 -1.32 11.79
CA ASP A 48 18.46 -0.16 12.25
C ASP A 48 17.54 1.07 12.40
N GLU A 49 17.33 1.51 13.64
CA GLU A 49 16.55 2.72 13.96
C GLU A 49 17.12 3.98 13.31
N PHE A 50 18.43 4.05 13.07
CA PHE A 50 19.03 5.13 12.32
C PHE A 50 18.51 5.12 10.88
N MET A 51 18.51 3.97 10.22
CA MET A 51 18.06 3.83 8.83
C MET A 51 16.56 4.08 8.69
N LYS A 52 15.75 3.61 9.63
CA LYS A 52 14.31 3.96 9.70
C LYS A 52 14.09 5.46 9.81
N THR A 53 14.92 6.15 10.58
CA THR A 53 14.88 7.61 10.66
C THR A 53 15.19 8.26 9.31
N ILE A 54 16.21 7.76 8.60
CA ILE A 54 16.57 8.27 7.28
C ILE A 54 15.45 8.05 6.25
N TRP A 55 14.90 6.83 6.14
CA TRP A 55 13.77 6.54 5.24
C TRP A 55 12.57 7.44 5.55
N SER A 56 12.19 7.56 6.81
CA SER A 56 11.04 8.39 7.17
C SER A 56 11.29 9.87 6.84
N ASN A 57 12.51 10.38 7.06
CA ASN A 57 12.84 11.76 6.75
C ASN A 57 12.91 12.03 5.24
N ARG A 58 13.42 11.07 4.45
CA ARG A 58 13.37 11.16 2.99
C ARG A 58 11.94 11.11 2.47
N ALA A 59 11.09 10.25 3.03
CA ALA A 59 9.67 10.22 2.74
C ALA A 59 8.97 11.56 3.01
N ALA A 60 9.37 12.27 4.07
CA ALA A 60 8.86 13.62 4.32
C ALA A 60 9.25 14.59 3.19
N CYS A 61 10.49 14.50 2.66
CA CYS A 61 10.90 15.30 1.50
C CYS A 61 10.04 14.96 0.28
N TYR A 62 9.78 13.68 0.02
CA TYR A 62 8.93 13.25 -1.10
C TYR A 62 7.50 13.77 -0.97
N ILE A 63 6.92 13.75 0.23
CA ILE A 63 5.58 14.29 0.49
C ILE A 63 5.52 15.79 0.20
N GLU A 64 6.54 16.56 0.60
CA GLU A 64 6.60 18.01 0.32
C GLU A 64 6.94 18.33 -1.15
N LEU A 65 7.29 17.30 -1.94
CA LEU A 65 7.54 17.38 -3.38
C LEU A 65 6.41 16.71 -4.20
N ASP A 66 5.28 16.37 -3.58
CA ASP A 66 4.14 15.66 -4.19
C ASP A 66 4.49 14.29 -4.81
N GLN A 67 5.56 13.65 -4.34
CA GLN A 67 6.03 12.32 -4.79
C GLN A 67 5.53 11.21 -3.84
N TYR A 68 4.21 11.12 -3.69
CA TYR A 68 3.55 10.31 -2.67
C TYR A 68 3.85 8.81 -2.77
N GLU A 69 3.97 8.26 -3.98
CA GLU A 69 4.29 6.85 -4.20
C GLU A 69 5.68 6.49 -3.68
N LYS A 70 6.67 7.39 -3.87
CA LYS A 70 8.02 7.21 -3.33
C LYS A 70 8.03 7.29 -1.81
N ALA A 71 7.23 8.19 -1.23
CA ALA A 71 7.06 8.28 0.21
C ALA A 71 6.49 6.96 0.79
N ILE A 72 5.47 6.38 0.15
CA ILE A 72 4.88 5.10 0.57
C ILE A 72 5.93 3.98 0.57
N ILE A 73 6.78 3.89 -0.45
CA ILE A 73 7.85 2.90 -0.51
C ILE A 73 8.78 3.03 0.70
N ASP A 74 9.28 4.24 0.97
CA ASP A 74 10.19 4.47 2.11
C ASP A 74 9.52 4.17 3.45
N LEU A 75 8.26 4.57 3.63
CA LEU A 75 7.51 4.37 4.86
C LEU A 75 7.17 2.88 5.10
N SER A 76 6.98 2.10 4.03
CA SER A 76 6.80 0.65 4.14
C SER A 76 8.05 -0.05 4.70
N LEU A 77 9.25 0.47 4.38
CA LEU A 77 10.51 -0.02 4.94
C LEU A 77 10.64 0.32 6.42
N VAL A 78 10.12 1.47 6.85
CA VAL A 78 10.10 1.89 8.26
C VAL A 78 9.21 0.98 9.10
N LEU A 79 8.00 0.66 8.63
CA LEU A 79 7.06 -0.17 9.37
C LEU A 79 7.47 -1.65 9.40
N GLY A 80 8.14 -2.15 8.36
CA GLY A 80 8.59 -3.54 8.31
C GLY A 80 7.43 -4.54 8.31
N LYS A 81 7.67 -5.75 8.85
CA LYS A 81 6.67 -6.84 8.88
C LYS A 81 5.86 -6.91 10.18
N GLU A 82 6.38 -6.35 11.26
CA GLU A 82 5.77 -6.45 12.58
C GLU A 82 5.08 -5.13 12.93
N ARG A 83 3.91 -5.23 13.57
CA ARG A 83 3.16 -4.05 13.99
C ARG A 83 3.90 -3.40 15.15
N PRO A 84 4.39 -2.16 15.01
CA PRO A 84 5.17 -1.51 16.07
C PRO A 84 4.31 -1.22 17.29
N THR A 85 4.84 -1.44 18.49
CA THR A 85 4.18 -1.13 19.76
C THR A 85 4.64 0.21 20.36
N SER A 86 5.68 0.82 19.80
CA SER A 86 6.24 2.07 20.33
C SER A 86 5.36 3.27 20.00
N THR A 87 4.80 3.88 21.05
CA THR A 87 3.95 5.07 20.99
C THR A 87 4.74 6.37 20.75
N THR A 88 6.06 6.31 20.87
CA THR A 88 6.99 7.42 20.62
C THR A 88 7.98 7.07 19.50
N GLY A 89 8.58 8.09 18.88
CA GLY A 89 9.58 7.90 17.84
C GLY A 89 9.02 7.87 16.42
N ILE A 90 9.53 6.95 15.59
CA ILE A 90 9.40 7.00 14.12
C ILE A 90 8.07 6.43 13.60
N TYR A 91 7.49 5.44 14.29
CA TYR A 91 6.31 4.73 13.80
C TYR A 91 5.03 5.58 13.77
N PRO A 92 4.70 6.39 14.80
CA PRO A 92 3.59 7.33 14.67
C PRO A 92 3.80 8.30 13.49
N LYS A 93 5.02 8.81 13.30
CA LYS A 93 5.31 9.68 12.15
C LYS A 93 5.11 8.96 10.82
N ALA A 94 5.46 7.67 10.77
CA ALA A 94 5.30 6.86 9.56
C ALA A 94 3.82 6.63 9.22
N TYR A 95 3.00 6.25 10.21
CA TYR A 95 1.55 6.09 10.00
C TYR A 95 0.86 7.37 9.55
N TYR A 96 1.16 8.50 10.21
CA TYR A 96 0.65 9.81 9.81
C TYR A 96 1.04 10.17 8.36
N ARG A 97 2.32 9.97 8.00
CA ARG A 97 2.82 10.25 6.65
C ARG A 97 2.21 9.34 5.59
N LEU A 98 1.95 8.07 5.92
CA LEU A 98 1.23 7.15 5.03
C LEU A 98 -0.21 7.59 4.84
N ALA A 99 -0.92 7.92 5.92
CA ALA A 99 -2.29 8.40 5.85
C ALA A 99 -2.40 9.64 4.94
N ARG A 100 -1.48 10.61 5.10
CA ARG A 100 -1.38 11.77 4.21
C ARG A 100 -1.10 11.35 2.77
N SER A 101 -0.09 10.52 2.53
CA SER A 101 0.30 10.10 1.17
C SER A 101 -0.82 9.39 0.43
N PHE A 102 -1.52 8.47 1.09
CA PHE A 102 -2.66 7.77 0.49
C PHE A 102 -3.87 8.70 0.28
N LEU A 103 -4.11 9.66 1.18
CA LEU A 103 -5.16 10.65 1.00
C LEU A 103 -4.92 11.51 -0.25
N GLU A 104 -3.71 12.04 -0.43
CA GLU A 104 -3.38 12.89 -1.59
C GLU A 104 -3.38 12.10 -2.91
N LEU A 105 -3.21 10.77 -2.85
CA LEU A 105 -3.36 9.86 -4.00
C LEU A 105 -4.80 9.37 -4.23
N GLY A 106 -5.79 9.82 -3.44
CA GLY A 106 -7.18 9.39 -3.57
C GLY A 106 -7.49 7.98 -3.01
N HIS A 107 -6.52 7.35 -2.35
CA HIS A 107 -6.67 6.03 -1.73
C HIS A 107 -7.25 6.15 -0.31
N TYR A 108 -8.53 6.51 -0.24
CA TYR A 108 -9.19 6.92 1.00
C TYR A 108 -9.32 5.81 2.07
N GLU A 109 -9.49 4.56 1.65
CA GLU A 109 -9.54 3.41 2.57
C GLU A 109 -8.20 3.18 3.26
N GLU A 110 -7.11 3.15 2.49
CA GLU A 110 -5.76 3.05 3.03
C GLU A 110 -5.43 4.25 3.93
N ALA A 111 -5.81 5.46 3.51
CA ALA A 111 -5.63 6.67 4.30
C ALA A 111 -6.30 6.54 5.67
N ARG A 112 -7.56 6.08 5.69
CA ARG A 112 -8.32 5.84 6.93
C ARG A 112 -7.73 4.74 7.78
N ARG A 113 -7.31 3.62 7.19
CA ARG A 113 -6.65 2.52 7.92
C ARG A 113 -5.39 3.00 8.63
N TYR A 114 -4.50 3.71 7.93
CA TYR A 114 -3.26 4.20 8.53
C TYR A 114 -3.50 5.33 9.55
N MET A 115 -4.55 6.12 9.37
CA MET A 115 -4.95 7.10 10.38
C MET A 115 -5.48 6.42 11.64
N ASN A 116 -6.26 5.34 11.51
CA ASN A 116 -6.72 4.53 12.64
C ASN A 116 -5.54 3.86 13.37
N ASP A 117 -4.57 3.33 12.63
CA ASP A 117 -3.32 2.80 13.20
C ASP A 117 -2.56 3.86 14.00
N TYR A 118 -2.48 5.09 13.47
CA TYR A 118 -1.88 6.23 14.17
C TYR A 118 -2.62 6.55 15.48
N VAL A 119 -3.95 6.65 15.44
CA VAL A 119 -4.79 6.96 16.60
C VAL A 119 -4.68 5.86 17.66
N GLN A 120 -4.75 4.60 17.24
CA GLN A 120 -4.61 3.45 18.13
C GLN A 120 -3.24 3.46 18.83
N LEU A 121 -2.18 3.83 18.13
CA LEU A 121 -0.83 3.88 18.68
C LEU A 121 -0.60 5.08 19.62
N LYS A 122 -1.22 6.23 19.34
CA LYS A 122 -1.01 7.48 20.10
C LYS A 122 -2.04 7.70 21.22
N GLY A 123 -3.15 6.97 21.20
CA GLY A 123 -4.24 7.07 22.16
C GLY A 123 -4.78 8.51 22.27
N GLU A 124 -5.07 8.94 23.49
CA GLU A 124 -5.60 10.28 23.81
C GLU A 124 -4.71 11.43 23.30
N THR A 125 -3.41 11.18 23.06
CA THR A 125 -2.48 12.21 22.56
C THR A 125 -2.48 12.37 21.05
N ALA A 126 -3.21 11.53 20.31
CA ALA A 126 -3.20 11.50 18.84
C ALA A 126 -3.50 12.87 18.22
N PHE A 127 -4.48 13.58 18.78
CA PHE A 127 -5.02 14.82 18.21
C PHE A 127 -4.48 16.10 18.85
N LYS A 128 -3.41 16.03 19.65
CA LYS A 128 -2.75 17.22 20.20
C LYS A 128 -2.08 18.08 19.12
N ASP A 129 -1.66 17.46 18.02
CA ASP A 129 -1.10 18.15 16.87
C ASP A 129 -2.23 18.63 15.93
N PRO A 130 -2.39 19.94 15.70
CA PRO A 130 -3.43 20.47 14.82
C PRO A 130 -3.36 19.94 13.39
N ALA A 131 -2.17 19.65 12.86
CA ALA A 131 -2.01 19.11 11.52
C ALA A 131 -2.57 17.68 11.42
N VAL A 132 -2.38 16.89 12.48
CA VAL A 132 -2.94 15.54 12.57
C VAL A 132 -4.46 15.59 12.67
N LYS A 133 -5.01 16.49 13.50
CA LYS A 133 -6.46 16.67 13.60
C LYS A 133 -7.06 17.12 12.27
N ALA A 134 -6.44 18.09 11.59
CA ALA A 134 -6.90 18.55 10.28
C ALA A 134 -6.88 17.42 9.24
N LEU A 135 -5.85 16.57 9.24
CA LEU A 135 -5.77 15.42 8.36
C LEU A 135 -6.87 14.39 8.69
N HIS A 136 -7.09 14.10 9.98
CA HIS A 136 -8.17 13.22 10.43
C HIS A 136 -9.52 13.71 9.91
N ASP A 137 -9.83 14.99 10.15
CA ASP A 137 -11.10 15.60 9.74
C ASP A 137 -11.26 15.57 8.22
N ARG A 138 -10.18 15.73 7.44
CA ARG A 138 -10.20 15.55 5.98
C ARG A 138 -10.55 14.11 5.59
N ILE A 139 -9.90 13.12 6.20
CA ILE A 139 -10.12 11.69 5.94
C ILE A 139 -11.55 11.26 6.31
N ASP A 140 -12.07 11.79 7.42
CA ASP A 140 -13.42 11.50 7.90
C ASP A 140 -14.50 12.15 7.01
N LYS A 141 -14.28 13.40 6.60
CA LYS A 141 -15.18 14.12 5.69
C LYS A 141 -15.13 13.59 4.28
N THR A 142 -14.04 12.91 3.90
CA THR A 142 -13.96 12.24 2.61
C THR A 142 -14.94 11.08 2.63
N PRO A 143 -16.06 11.17 1.89
CA PRO A 143 -17.00 10.07 1.83
C PRO A 143 -16.23 8.90 1.24
N LEU A 144 -16.21 7.77 1.96
CA LEU A 144 -15.99 6.54 1.22
C LEU A 144 -17.11 6.45 0.18
N PRO A 145 -16.83 5.95 -1.02
CA PRO A 145 -17.87 5.57 -1.95
C PRO A 145 -18.95 4.78 -1.19
N ASN A 146 -20.10 5.39 -0.90
CA ASN A 146 -21.19 4.70 -0.24
C ASN A 146 -21.89 3.86 -1.30
N LEU A 147 -21.24 2.76 -1.67
CA LEU A 147 -21.74 1.78 -2.61
C LEU A 147 -23.00 1.07 -2.05
N SER A 148 -23.35 1.28 -0.78
CA SER A 148 -24.45 0.59 -0.08
C SER A 148 -25.84 1.20 -0.30
N GLU A 149 -25.93 2.49 -0.60
CA GLU A 149 -27.21 3.20 -0.80
C GLU A 149 -27.58 3.39 -2.28
N SER A 150 -26.66 3.11 -3.19
CA SER A 150 -26.91 3.22 -4.62
C SER A 150 -27.68 2.00 -5.14
N PRO A 151 -28.57 2.16 -6.13
CA PRO A 151 -29.14 1.00 -6.82
C PRO A 151 -28.00 0.15 -7.37
N THR A 152 -28.05 -1.17 -7.12
CA THR A 152 -27.01 -2.12 -7.50
C THR A 152 -27.55 -3.14 -8.48
N ARG A 153 -26.67 -3.68 -9.33
CA ARG A 153 -26.96 -4.84 -10.20
C ARG A 153 -26.06 -6.02 -9.84
N PRO A 154 -26.56 -7.26 -10.00
CA PRO A 154 -25.75 -8.44 -9.78
C PRO A 154 -24.67 -8.57 -10.84
N ILE A 155 -23.49 -9.02 -10.43
CA ILE A 155 -22.36 -9.37 -11.30
C ILE A 155 -21.75 -10.70 -10.86
N LEU A 156 -20.98 -11.32 -11.76
CA LEU A 156 -20.13 -12.45 -11.39
C LEU A 156 -18.71 -11.96 -11.12
N TYR A 157 -18.16 -12.35 -9.97
CA TYR A 157 -16.76 -12.16 -9.66
C TYR A 157 -16.02 -13.50 -9.83
N LEU A 158 -15.16 -13.55 -10.86
CA LEU A 158 -14.37 -14.71 -11.27
C LEU A 158 -12.96 -14.57 -10.71
N ILE A 159 -12.59 -15.47 -9.81
CA ILE A 159 -11.31 -15.46 -9.11
C ILE A 159 -10.44 -16.58 -9.65
N LYS A 160 -9.36 -16.22 -10.34
CA LYS A 160 -8.41 -17.14 -10.97
C LYS A 160 -7.12 -17.17 -10.16
N ILE A 161 -6.89 -18.25 -9.41
CA ILE A 161 -5.69 -18.40 -8.57
C ILE A 161 -4.62 -19.13 -9.38
N LEU A 162 -3.52 -18.44 -9.72
CA LEU A 162 -2.49 -18.94 -10.62
C LEU A 162 -1.34 -19.63 -9.87
N THR A 163 -1.58 -20.74 -9.17
CA THR A 163 -0.48 -21.55 -8.59
C THR A 163 -0.17 -22.76 -9.46
N ASP A 164 1.07 -23.23 -9.45
CA ASP A 164 1.71 -24.24 -10.32
C ASP A 164 1.00 -25.62 -10.45
N GLY A 165 -0.22 -25.66 -10.99
CA GLY A 165 -0.78 -26.85 -11.64
C GLY A 165 -1.14 -28.04 -10.74
N GLY A 166 -1.82 -27.82 -9.62
CA GLY A 166 -2.48 -28.91 -8.88
C GLY A 166 -3.94 -29.11 -9.31
N PRO A 167 -4.48 -30.36 -9.39
CA PRO A 167 -5.80 -30.71 -9.94
C PRO A 167 -7.04 -30.17 -9.19
N ASN A 168 -6.82 -29.29 -8.20
CA ASN A 168 -7.87 -28.57 -7.49
C ASN A 168 -7.86 -27.07 -7.82
N SER A 169 -7.35 -26.63 -8.98
CA SER A 169 -7.32 -25.23 -9.42
C SER A 169 -8.71 -24.69 -9.84
N ALA A 170 -9.76 -25.00 -9.09
CA ALA A 170 -11.08 -24.48 -9.38
C ALA A 170 -11.08 -22.96 -9.17
N ASP A 171 -11.34 -22.22 -10.25
CA ASP A 171 -11.69 -20.81 -10.19
C ASP A 171 -12.85 -20.63 -9.20
N LEU A 172 -12.77 -19.62 -8.33
CA LEU A 172 -13.89 -19.31 -7.45
C LEU A 172 -14.83 -18.36 -8.17
N ILE A 173 -16.11 -18.68 -8.14
CA ILE A 173 -17.16 -17.81 -8.68
C ILE A 173 -17.94 -17.26 -7.49
N LYS A 174 -17.95 -15.93 -7.36
CA LYS A 174 -18.70 -15.21 -6.33
C LYS A 174 -19.77 -14.35 -6.98
N HIS A 175 -20.88 -14.18 -6.26
CA HIS A 175 -21.96 -13.31 -6.69
C HIS A 175 -21.79 -11.97 -5.97
N GLU A 176 -21.55 -10.93 -6.76
CA GLU A 176 -21.28 -9.60 -6.25
C GLU A 176 -22.34 -8.60 -6.71
N ARG A 177 -22.33 -7.44 -6.08
CA ARG A 177 -23.21 -6.34 -6.44
C ARG A 177 -22.38 -5.12 -6.78
N VAL A 178 -22.64 -4.54 -7.95
CA VAL A 178 -22.00 -3.30 -8.41
C VAL A 178 -23.02 -2.18 -8.43
N PRO A 179 -22.69 -0.98 -7.94
CA PRO A 179 -23.53 0.19 -8.13
C PRO A 179 -23.74 0.50 -9.61
N VAL A 180 -24.98 0.84 -9.95
CA VAL A 180 -25.36 1.16 -11.34
C VAL A 180 -24.54 2.34 -11.87
N SER A 181 -24.17 3.29 -11.02
CA SER A 181 -23.30 4.41 -11.37
C SER A 181 -21.98 3.95 -11.97
N LEU A 182 -21.37 2.86 -11.47
CA LEU A 182 -20.11 2.31 -12.00
C LEU A 182 -20.27 1.53 -13.31
N LEU A 183 -21.51 1.18 -13.69
CA LEU A 183 -21.81 0.56 -14.99
C LEU A 183 -22.01 1.58 -16.10
N THR A 184 -22.45 2.78 -15.73
CA THR A 184 -22.78 3.88 -16.65
C THR A 184 -21.79 5.03 -16.60
N ALA A 185 -20.84 5.00 -15.66
CA ALA A 185 -19.89 6.07 -15.43
C ALA A 185 -19.01 6.31 -16.66
N ASN A 186 -18.76 7.59 -16.94
CA ASN A 186 -17.65 7.97 -17.77
C ASN A 186 -16.37 7.63 -16.99
N ILE A 187 -15.55 6.72 -17.53
CA ILE A 187 -14.38 6.15 -16.83
C ILE A 187 -13.42 7.24 -16.34
N GLU A 188 -13.40 8.42 -16.96
CA GLU A 188 -12.56 9.54 -16.55
C GLU A 188 -13.06 10.30 -15.31
N SER A 189 -14.36 10.48 -15.12
CA SER A 189 -14.91 11.24 -13.97
C SER A 189 -14.97 10.42 -12.68
N ASP A 190 -15.15 9.11 -12.80
CA ASP A 190 -15.36 8.20 -11.66
C ASP A 190 -14.27 7.14 -11.53
N ARG A 191 -13.11 7.36 -12.16
CA ARG A 191 -11.98 6.42 -12.18
C ARG A 191 -11.55 5.99 -10.79
N GLU A 192 -11.53 6.93 -9.85
CA GLU A 192 -11.14 6.70 -8.45
C GLU A 192 -12.16 5.82 -7.73
N LEU A 193 -13.45 6.13 -7.89
CA LEU A 193 -14.57 5.35 -7.34
C LEU A 193 -14.53 3.90 -7.85
N PHE A 194 -14.30 3.76 -9.16
CA PHE A 194 -14.21 2.49 -9.85
C PHE A 194 -13.01 1.66 -9.37
N ASN A 195 -11.82 2.27 -9.28
CA ASN A 195 -10.61 1.61 -8.79
C ASN A 195 -10.76 1.18 -7.33
N CYS A 196 -11.37 2.02 -6.49
CA CYS A 196 -11.66 1.70 -5.09
C CYS A 196 -12.62 0.50 -4.98
N TYR A 197 -13.68 0.47 -5.79
CA TYR A 197 -14.61 -0.65 -5.84
C TYR A 197 -13.92 -1.96 -6.26
N LEU A 198 -13.08 -1.93 -7.30
CA LEU A 198 -12.33 -3.11 -7.75
C LEU A 198 -11.34 -3.59 -6.68
N ALA A 199 -10.58 -2.69 -6.07
CA ALA A 199 -9.63 -3.04 -5.01
C ALA A 199 -10.33 -3.65 -3.78
N THR A 200 -11.47 -3.10 -3.39
CA THR A 200 -12.27 -3.58 -2.26
C THR A 200 -12.88 -4.94 -2.55
N THR A 201 -13.47 -5.10 -3.74
CA THR A 201 -14.04 -6.38 -4.19
C THR A 201 -12.96 -7.45 -4.27
N ALA A 202 -11.79 -7.10 -4.80
CA ALA A 202 -10.68 -8.04 -4.96
C ALA A 202 -10.22 -8.64 -3.63
N ARG A 203 -10.08 -7.81 -2.59
CA ARG A 203 -9.56 -8.20 -1.27
C ARG A 203 -10.57 -8.86 -0.35
N ARG A 204 -11.87 -8.77 -0.66
CA ARG A 204 -12.96 -9.27 0.20
C ARG A 204 -12.83 -10.74 0.56
N TYR A 205 -12.22 -11.53 -0.34
CA TYR A 205 -12.13 -12.98 -0.23
C TYR A 205 -10.72 -13.47 0.13
N ASP A 206 -9.80 -12.57 0.51
CA ASP A 206 -8.40 -12.92 0.78
C ASP A 206 -8.25 -13.98 1.87
N GLN A 207 -9.01 -13.82 2.96
CA GLN A 207 -8.96 -14.75 4.08
C GLN A 207 -9.49 -16.13 3.66
N GLU A 208 -10.61 -16.17 2.93
CA GLU A 208 -11.18 -17.42 2.41
C GLU A 208 -10.17 -18.15 1.50
N ILE A 209 -9.54 -17.42 0.58
CA ILE A 209 -8.52 -17.97 -0.33
C ILE A 209 -7.34 -18.54 0.46
N PHE A 210 -6.87 -17.83 1.50
CA PHE A 210 -5.78 -18.29 2.33
C PHE A 210 -6.11 -19.48 3.22
N ASP A 211 -7.37 -19.66 3.59
CA ASP A 211 -7.80 -20.80 4.40
C ASP A 211 -7.97 -22.06 3.54
N MET A 212 -8.23 -21.90 2.24
CA MET A 212 -8.34 -23.00 1.28
C MET A 212 -6.98 -23.50 0.75
N ARG A 213 -5.87 -22.76 0.92
CA ARG A 213 -4.63 -23.01 0.19
C ARG A 213 -3.37 -22.89 1.07
N PRO A 214 -2.27 -23.59 0.70
CA PRO A 214 -0.97 -23.38 1.31
C PRO A 214 -0.52 -21.93 1.20
N ARG A 215 -0.08 -21.35 2.31
CA ARG A 215 0.41 -19.96 2.37
C ARG A 215 1.86 -19.87 1.91
N LEU A 216 2.15 -20.29 0.68
CA LEU A 216 3.48 -20.18 0.07
C LEU A 216 3.46 -19.10 -1.02
N CYS A 217 4.53 -18.31 -1.07
CA CYS A 217 4.76 -17.31 -2.10
C CYS A 217 4.97 -18.03 -3.43
N TRP A 218 4.29 -17.54 -4.47
CA TRP A 218 4.29 -18.14 -5.79
C TRP A 218 5.70 -18.27 -6.39
N ASP A 219 6.57 -17.29 -6.12
CA ASP A 219 7.90 -17.21 -6.72
C ASP A 219 8.97 -17.77 -5.78
N CYS A 220 9.15 -17.18 -4.60
CA CYS A 220 10.26 -17.52 -3.72
C CYS A 220 10.00 -18.68 -2.73
N GLY A 221 8.81 -19.28 -2.72
CA GLY A 221 8.43 -20.36 -1.80
C GLY A 221 8.36 -19.98 -0.30
N CYS A 222 8.72 -18.75 0.09
CA CYS A 222 8.56 -18.28 1.47
C CYS A 222 7.09 -18.20 1.89
N ARG A 223 6.80 -18.10 3.20
CA ARG A 223 5.42 -17.89 3.67
C ARG A 223 4.79 -16.64 3.03
N ALA A 224 3.67 -16.84 2.34
CA ALA A 224 2.86 -15.76 1.81
C ALA A 224 2.16 -15.01 2.95
N THR A 225 2.20 -13.68 2.87
CA THR A 225 1.59 -12.78 3.87
C THR A 225 0.44 -11.97 3.29
N CYS A 226 0.30 -11.94 1.97
CA CYS A 226 -0.78 -11.25 1.26
C CYS A 226 -0.99 -11.88 -0.12
N LEU A 227 -2.10 -11.51 -0.75
CA LEU A 227 -2.43 -11.87 -2.12
C LEU A 227 -2.17 -10.65 -3.01
N SER A 228 -1.54 -10.89 -4.15
CA SER A 228 -1.45 -9.94 -5.24
C SER A 228 -2.66 -10.14 -6.15
N HIS A 229 -3.29 -9.05 -6.59
CA HIS A 229 -4.48 -9.09 -7.41
C HIS A 229 -4.26 -8.26 -8.68
N THR A 230 -4.82 -8.74 -9.79
CA THR A 230 -4.98 -7.97 -11.03
C THR A 230 -6.43 -8.08 -11.47
N PRO A 231 -7.36 -7.28 -10.90
CA PRO A 231 -8.76 -7.28 -11.28
C PRO A 231 -8.99 -6.48 -12.57
N ALA A 232 -9.86 -7.00 -13.44
CA ALA A 232 -10.40 -6.31 -14.60
C ALA A 232 -11.91 -6.46 -14.66
N ALA A 233 -12.61 -5.39 -15.01
CA ALA A 233 -14.05 -5.37 -15.14
C ALA A 233 -14.48 -5.46 -16.61
N TYR A 234 -15.48 -6.29 -16.87
CA TYR A 234 -16.10 -6.48 -18.18
C TYR A 234 -17.59 -6.19 -18.08
N PHE A 235 -17.91 -4.94 -17.75
CA PHE A 235 -19.29 -4.53 -17.49
C PHE A 235 -20.15 -4.37 -18.74
N ALA A 236 -19.53 -4.30 -19.93
CA ALA A 236 -20.22 -4.30 -21.21
C ALA A 236 -20.75 -5.68 -21.64
N ASN A 237 -20.34 -6.76 -20.95
CA ASN A 237 -20.79 -8.11 -21.26
C ASN A 237 -22.28 -8.30 -20.91
N VAL A 238 -22.94 -9.23 -21.62
CA VAL A 238 -24.33 -9.63 -21.35
C VAL A 238 -24.54 -10.01 -19.88
N VAL A 239 -23.56 -10.72 -19.33
CA VAL A 239 -23.39 -10.91 -17.88
C VAL A 239 -22.19 -10.08 -17.45
N PRO A 240 -22.40 -8.96 -16.73
CA PRO A 240 -21.30 -8.14 -16.25
C PRO A 240 -20.43 -8.94 -15.29
N THR A 241 -19.12 -8.90 -15.49
CA THR A 241 -18.17 -9.65 -14.66
C THR A 241 -17.00 -8.80 -14.19
N ILE A 242 -16.39 -9.23 -13.08
CA ILE A 242 -15.03 -8.87 -12.71
C ILE A 242 -14.23 -10.16 -12.76
N THR A 243 -13.06 -10.13 -13.41
CA THR A 243 -12.11 -11.24 -13.36
C THR A 243 -10.86 -10.76 -12.64
N SER A 244 -10.43 -11.48 -11.62
CA SER A 244 -9.19 -11.19 -10.90
C SER A 244 -8.27 -12.39 -10.95
N PHE A 245 -7.07 -12.19 -11.47
CA PHE A 245 -5.98 -13.13 -11.28
C PHE A 245 -5.32 -12.85 -9.95
N ILE A 246 -4.97 -13.93 -9.24
CA ILE A 246 -4.44 -13.87 -7.89
C ILE A 246 -3.21 -14.76 -7.75
N LEU A 247 -2.20 -14.20 -7.08
CA LEU A 247 -0.99 -14.90 -6.66
C LEU A 247 -0.67 -14.63 -5.19
N PRO A 248 -0.39 -15.66 -4.38
CA PRO A 248 0.12 -15.45 -3.02
C PRO A 248 1.55 -14.93 -3.04
N VAL A 249 1.84 -13.87 -2.27
CA VAL A 249 3.15 -13.21 -2.26
C VAL A 249 3.71 -13.05 -0.84
N CYS A 250 5.04 -13.13 -0.72
CA CYS A 250 5.73 -13.08 0.57
C CYS A 250 5.66 -11.71 1.25
N ARG A 251 5.47 -10.63 0.49
CA ARG A 251 5.37 -9.24 0.97
C ARG A 251 4.72 -8.35 -0.09
N ALA A 252 3.72 -7.56 0.31
CA ALA A 252 3.12 -6.54 -0.55
C ALA A 252 4.17 -5.48 -0.95
N GLY A 253 4.18 -5.07 -2.21
CA GLY A 253 5.13 -4.12 -2.78
C GLY A 253 6.57 -4.63 -2.92
N GLY A 254 6.84 -5.88 -2.52
CA GLY A 254 8.14 -6.52 -2.69
C GLY A 254 8.40 -7.02 -4.12
N PRO A 255 9.59 -7.58 -4.40
CA PRO A 255 9.94 -8.10 -5.73
C PRO A 255 8.93 -9.12 -6.25
N CYS A 256 8.60 -10.15 -5.46
CA CYS A 256 7.62 -11.17 -5.86
C CYS A 256 6.22 -10.60 -6.14
N ASP A 257 5.82 -9.48 -5.50
CA ASP A 257 4.53 -8.82 -5.77
C ASP A 257 4.57 -8.02 -7.08
N LYS A 258 5.70 -7.40 -7.41
CA LYS A 258 5.88 -6.70 -8.70
C LYS A 258 5.87 -7.68 -9.86
N GLU A 259 6.64 -8.77 -9.75
CA GLU A 259 6.66 -9.84 -10.76
C GLU A 259 5.29 -10.51 -10.89
N ALA A 260 4.59 -10.74 -9.78
CA ALA A 260 3.23 -11.29 -9.81
C ALA A 260 2.29 -10.44 -10.66
N LYS A 261 2.31 -9.11 -10.47
CA LYS A 261 1.47 -8.18 -11.22
C LYS A 261 1.79 -8.17 -12.71
N LEU A 262 3.06 -8.20 -13.07
CA LEU A 262 3.49 -8.29 -14.47
C LEU A 262 2.99 -9.58 -15.11
N PHE A 263 3.28 -10.72 -14.48
CA PHE A 263 2.85 -12.04 -14.95
C PHE A 263 1.33 -12.15 -15.10
N MET A 264 0.57 -11.68 -14.11
CA MET A 264 -0.90 -11.70 -14.16
C MET A 264 -1.46 -10.77 -15.24
N HIS A 265 -0.83 -9.61 -15.47
CA HIS A 265 -1.24 -8.68 -16.52
C HIS A 265 -1.00 -9.26 -17.93
N GLU A 266 0.14 -9.90 -18.15
CA GLU A 266 0.46 -10.60 -19.40
C GLU A 266 -0.48 -11.81 -19.62
N THR A 267 -0.75 -12.57 -18.56
CA THR A 267 -1.69 -13.69 -18.59
C THR A 267 -3.10 -13.23 -18.95
N MET A 268 -3.58 -12.13 -18.35
CA MET A 268 -4.88 -11.56 -18.68
C MET A 268 -4.95 -11.06 -20.12
N SER A 269 -3.88 -10.41 -20.60
CA SER A 269 -3.81 -9.84 -21.95
C SER A 269 -3.75 -10.89 -23.06
N SER A 270 -3.33 -12.12 -22.74
CA SER A 270 -3.24 -13.24 -23.68
C SER A 270 -4.49 -14.13 -23.72
N MET A 271 -5.49 -13.88 -22.88
CA MET A 271 -6.75 -14.62 -22.93
C MET A 271 -7.64 -14.12 -24.08
N PRO A 272 -8.27 -15.03 -24.84
CA PRO A 272 -9.29 -14.63 -25.81
C PRO A 272 -10.49 -14.02 -25.04
N MET A 273 -10.86 -12.80 -25.43
CA MET A 273 -12.04 -12.08 -24.93
C MET A 273 -13.35 -12.71 -25.39
#